data_AF-A0A1G1T5R1-F1
#
_entry.id   AF-A0A1G1T5R1-F1
#
_cell.length_a   1.000
_cell.length_b   1.000
_cell.length_c   1.000
_cell.angle_alpha   90.00
_cell.angle_beta   90.00
_cell.angle_gamma   90.00
#
_symmetry.space_group_name_H-M   'P 1'
#
loop_
_entity.id
_entity.type
_entity.pdbx_description
1 polymer ?
#
loop_
_entity_poly.entity_id
_entity_poly.type
_entity_poly.pdbx_seq_one_letter_code
_entity_poly.pdbx_strand_id
1 'polypeptide(L)'
;MDWRGEHNQDTTHAACLLMLQALQGRPCAKILNDNSNITHTTMTLTEWGLRWLEEMRNAGLEYIAWVLPSSLLARQAVENTVHYLEAPQVGTFDDVASAYVWLQQQQQQPVPQAASQA
;
A
#
# COMPACT_ATOMS: atom_id res chain seq x y z
N MET A 1 1.49 -4.99 6.87
CA MET A 1 2.48 -4.05 7.43
C MET A 1 1.84 -3.38 8.63
N ASP A 2 2.54 -3.31 9.75
CA ASP A 2 2.09 -2.69 11.00
C ASP A 2 3.11 -1.61 11.35
N TRP A 3 2.74 -0.35 11.14
CA TRP A 3 3.61 0.80 11.37
C TRP A 3 3.40 1.34 12.79
N ARG A 4 4.51 1.55 13.52
CA ARG A 4 4.47 1.96 14.93
C ARG A 4 5.53 3.00 15.24
N GLY A 5 5.14 4.05 15.97
CA GLY A 5 6.06 5.07 16.46
C GLY A 5 6.38 6.17 15.44
N GLU A 6 7.52 6.81 15.62
CA GLU A 6 7.94 7.96 14.81
C GLU A 6 8.82 7.51 13.64
N HIS A 7 8.40 7.87 12.42
CA HIS A 7 9.15 7.63 11.20
C HIS A 7 9.49 8.94 10.49
N ASN A 8 10.77 9.16 10.24
CA ASN A 8 11.25 10.23 9.36
C ASN A 8 11.33 9.73 7.90
N GLN A 9 11.57 10.65 6.96
CA GLN A 9 11.60 10.34 5.53
C GLN A 9 12.57 9.20 5.17
N ASP A 10 13.76 9.16 5.78
CA ASP A 10 14.77 8.12 5.52
C ASP A 10 14.30 6.74 5.97
N THR A 11 13.72 6.65 7.17
CA THR A 11 13.18 5.40 7.70
C THR A 11 11.97 4.91 6.89
N THR A 12 11.13 5.84 6.42
CA THR A 12 10.00 5.53 5.53
C THR A 12 10.49 5.00 4.19
N HIS A 13 11.49 5.62 3.57
CA HIS A 13 12.09 5.15 2.32
C HIS A 13 12.70 3.75 2.47
N ALA A 14 13.47 3.52 3.54
CA ALA A 14 14.09 2.22 3.80
C ALA A 14 13.03 1.11 3.95
N ALA A 15 11.95 1.38 4.70
CA ALA A 15 10.84 0.45 4.86
C ALA A 15 10.12 0.18 3.53
N CYS A 16 9.90 1.20 2.70
CA CYS A 16 9.32 1.05 1.37
C CYS A 16 10.18 0.17 0.44
N LEU A 17 11.50 0.32 0.47
CA LEU A 17 12.40 -0.54 -0.31
C LEU A 17 12.36 -1.99 0.16
N LEU A 18 12.27 -2.25 1.47
CA LEU A 18 12.10 -3.60 2.01
C LEU A 18 10.77 -4.22 1.57
N MET A 19 9.69 -3.44 1.52
CA MET A 19 8.40 -3.89 0.99
C MET A 19 8.51 -4.32 -0.47
N LEU A 20 9.19 -3.53 -1.31
CA LEU A 20 9.39 -3.86 -2.72
C LEU A 20 10.23 -5.14 -2.88
N GLN A 21 11.32 -5.28 -2.14
CA GLN A 21 12.14 -6.49 -2.17
C GLN A 21 11.36 -7.73 -1.73
N ALA A 22 10.55 -7.61 -0.67
CA ALA A 22 9.71 -8.71 -0.20
C ALA A 22 8.67 -9.11 -1.27
N LEU A 23 8.07 -8.14 -1.94
CA LEU A 23 7.09 -8.37 -2.99
C LEU A 23 7.71 -9.03 -4.23
N GLN A 24 8.90 -8.60 -4.64
CA GLN A 24 9.65 -9.20 -5.73
C GLN A 24 10.09 -10.64 -5.42
N GLY A 25 10.48 -10.94 -4.17
CA GLY A 25 10.87 -12.28 -3.75
C GLY A 25 9.69 -13.23 -3.50
N ARG A 26 8.51 -12.68 -3.17
CA ARG A 26 7.27 -13.42 -2.92
C ARG A 26 6.09 -12.61 -3.46
N PRO A 27 5.74 -12.76 -4.75
CA PRO A 27 4.66 -12.00 -5.38
C PRO A 27 3.36 -12.13 -4.58
N CYS A 28 2.80 -11.00 -4.17
CA CYS A 28 1.58 -10.92 -3.37
C CYS A 28 0.68 -9.82 -3.95
N ALA A 29 -0.48 -10.19 -4.50
CA ALA A 29 -1.38 -9.22 -5.10
C ALA A 29 -2.04 -8.26 -4.10
N LYS A 30 -1.90 -8.51 -2.80
CA LYS A 30 -2.70 -7.90 -1.73
C LYS A 30 -1.82 -7.46 -0.57
N ILE A 31 -1.96 -6.21 -0.15
CA ILE A 31 -1.28 -5.66 1.03
C ILE A 31 -2.32 -5.12 2.01
N LEU A 32 -2.19 -5.49 3.28
CA LEU A 32 -2.83 -4.80 4.40
C LEU A 32 -1.81 -3.85 5.03
N ASN A 33 -2.11 -2.55 5.03
CA ASN A 33 -1.28 -1.50 5.59
C ASN A 33 -1.97 -0.90 6.83
N ASP A 34 -1.47 -1.23 8.02
CA ASP A 34 -2.01 -0.76 9.29
C ASP A 34 -1.23 0.45 9.80
N ASN A 35 -1.88 1.62 9.76
CA ASN A 35 -1.34 2.88 10.27
C ASN A 35 -2.04 3.34 11.57
N SER A 36 -2.86 2.49 12.21
CA SER A 36 -3.62 2.85 13.42
C SER A 36 -2.73 3.35 14.57
N ASN A 37 -1.47 2.92 14.61
CA ASN A 37 -0.48 3.27 15.63
C ASN A 37 0.52 4.37 15.18
N ILE A 38 0.29 5.01 14.04
CA ILE A 38 1.13 6.15 13.59
C ILE A 38 0.64 7.43 14.26
N THR A 39 1.55 8.12 14.96
CA THR A 39 1.28 9.37 15.66
C THR A 39 1.61 10.62 14.84
N HIS A 40 2.48 10.50 13.82
CA HIS A 40 2.86 11.59 12.91
C HIS A 40 3.03 11.11 11.46
N THR A 41 2.41 11.81 10.51
CA THR A 41 2.50 11.49 9.08
C THR A 41 3.72 12.13 8.44
N THR A 42 4.55 11.32 7.78
CA THR A 42 5.61 11.79 6.88
C THR A 42 5.40 11.39 5.42
N MET A 43 4.35 10.64 5.09
CA MET A 43 4.08 10.30 3.68
C MET A 43 3.34 11.44 2.99
N THR A 44 4.11 12.35 2.42
CA THR A 44 3.66 13.14 1.28
C THR A 44 3.84 12.30 0.02
N LEU A 45 2.90 12.40 -0.93
CA LEU A 45 3.02 11.78 -2.25
C LEU A 45 4.14 12.45 -3.05
N THR A 46 5.38 12.10 -2.76
CA THR A 46 6.54 12.59 -3.51
C THR A 46 6.62 11.86 -4.85
N GLU A 47 7.32 12.45 -5.82
CA GLU A 47 7.65 11.77 -7.08
C GLU A 47 8.30 10.40 -6.85
N TRP A 48 9.11 10.28 -5.78
CA TRP A 48 9.68 9.00 -5.36
C TRP A 48 8.62 8.00 -4.91
N GLY A 49 7.64 8.43 -4.11
CA GLY A 49 6.54 7.57 -3.65
C GLY A 49 5.66 7.06 -4.80
N LEU A 50 5.42 7.90 -5.81
CA LEU A 50 4.72 7.51 -7.03
C LEU A 50 5.48 6.43 -7.82
N ARG A 51 6.79 6.62 -8.03
CA ARG A 51 7.64 5.62 -8.68
C ARG A 51 7.68 4.31 -7.89
N TRP A 52 7.82 4.38 -6.57
CA TRP A 52 7.78 3.19 -5.72
C TRP A 52 6.46 2.42 -5.88
N LEU A 53 5.32 3.12 -5.92
CA LEU A 53 4.02 2.49 -6.09
C LEU A 53 3.89 1.81 -7.47
N GLU A 54 4.43 2.44 -8.51
CA GLU A 54 4.51 1.85 -9.85
C GLU A 54 5.36 0.58 -9.86
N GLU A 55 6.51 0.56 -9.19
CA GLU A 55 7.34 -0.64 -9.04
C GLU A 55 6.62 -1.76 -8.27
N MET A 56 5.88 -1.41 -7.21
CA MET A 56 5.05 -2.37 -6.47
C MET A 56 3.97 -2.99 -7.37
N ARG A 57 3.32 -2.18 -8.21
CA ARG A 57 2.33 -2.64 -9.19
C ARG A 57 2.97 -3.58 -10.22
N ASN A 58 4.14 -3.23 -10.75
CA ASN A 58 4.89 -4.06 -11.69
C ASN A 58 5.34 -5.40 -11.06
N ALA A 59 5.58 -5.41 -9.75
CA ALA A 59 5.84 -6.63 -8.98
C ALA A 59 4.57 -7.45 -8.65
N GLY A 60 3.40 -7.01 -9.12
CA GLY A 60 2.14 -7.75 -9.03
C GLY A 60 1.17 -7.26 -7.96
N LEU A 61 1.38 -6.08 -7.36
CA LEU A 61 0.43 -5.50 -6.40
C LEU A 61 -0.84 -5.01 -7.11
N GLU A 62 -2.00 -5.51 -6.67
CA GLU A 62 -3.31 -5.16 -7.22
C GLU A 62 -4.21 -4.44 -6.21
N TYR A 63 -4.09 -4.79 -4.91
CA TYR A 63 -4.98 -4.30 -3.86
C TYR A 63 -4.21 -3.85 -2.62
N ILE A 64 -4.60 -2.70 -2.09
CA ILE A 64 -4.14 -2.20 -0.79
C ILE A 64 -5.36 -1.95 0.09
N ALA A 65 -5.43 -2.60 1.24
CA ALA A 65 -6.31 -2.15 2.32
C ALA A 65 -5.50 -1.34 3.32
N TRP A 66 -5.95 -0.11 3.57
CA TRP A 66 -5.25 0.86 4.37
C TRP A 66 -6.07 1.21 5.61
N VAL A 67 -5.60 0.79 6.79
CA VAL A 67 -6.19 1.20 8.07
C VAL A 67 -5.66 2.58 8.41
N LEU A 68 -6.57 3.54 8.53
CA LEU A 68 -6.24 4.95 8.69
C LEU A 68 -5.69 5.24 10.09
N PRO A 69 -4.77 6.22 10.22
CA PRO A 69 -4.35 6.71 11.52
C PRO A 69 -5.50 7.43 12.23
N SER A 70 -5.48 7.40 13.57
CA SER A 70 -6.48 8.08 14.41
C SER A 70 -6.43 9.62 14.33
N SER A 71 -5.30 10.17 13.88
CA SER A 71 -5.12 11.61 13.67
C SER A 71 -5.89 12.11 12.44
N LEU A 72 -6.76 13.10 12.61
CA LEU A 72 -7.57 13.67 11.52
C LEU A 72 -6.73 14.28 10.40
N LEU A 73 -5.64 14.97 10.72
CA LEU A 73 -4.74 15.55 9.71
C LEU A 73 -4.02 14.45 8.92
N ALA A 74 -3.59 13.39 9.63
CA ALA A 74 -2.96 12.23 9.03
C ALA A 74 -3.92 11.48 8.10
N ARG A 75 -5.18 11.36 8.50
CA ARG A 75 -6.26 10.77 7.73
C ARG A 75 -6.51 11.52 6.42
N GLN A 76 -6.67 12.84 6.49
CA GLN A 76 -6.92 13.67 5.30
C GLN A 76 -5.78 13.55 4.28
N ALA A 77 -4.53 13.46 4.74
CA ALA A 77 -3.37 13.29 3.86
C ALA A 77 -3.41 11.95 3.11
N VAL A 78 -3.81 10.86 3.78
CA VAL A 78 -3.98 9.54 3.16
C VAL A 78 -5.15 9.53 2.19
N GLU A 79 -6.29 10.10 2.56
CA GLU A 79 -7.49 10.16 1.70
C GLU A 79 -7.23 10.96 0.42
N ASN A 80 -6.56 12.11 0.53
CA ASN A 80 -6.16 12.90 -0.65
C ASN A 80 -5.24 12.10 -1.56
N THR A 81 -4.26 11.39 -0.99
CA THR A 81 -3.34 10.50 -1.72
C THR A 81 -4.12 9.45 -2.50
N VAL A 82 -5.02 8.73 -1.84
CA VAL A 82 -5.79 7.63 -2.44
C VAL A 82 -6.67 8.13 -3.58
N HIS A 83 -7.24 9.34 -3.47
CA HIS A 83 -8.10 9.90 -4.50
C HIS A 83 -7.39 10.08 -5.87
N TYR A 84 -6.07 10.25 -5.88
CA TYR A 84 -5.29 10.42 -7.10
C TYR A 84 -4.71 9.11 -7.65
N LEU A 85 -4.93 7.97 -6.98
CA LEU A 85 -4.40 6.68 -7.40
C LEU A 85 -5.45 5.90 -8.18
N GLU A 86 -5.18 5.66 -9.47
CA GLU A 86 -6.02 4.82 -10.31
C GLU A 86 -5.72 3.32 -10.12
N ALA A 87 -4.48 2.98 -9.76
CA ALA A 87 -4.05 1.61 -9.45
C ALA A 87 -2.81 1.64 -8.53
N PRO A 88 -2.63 0.68 -7.61
CA PRO A 88 -3.54 -0.43 -7.26
C PRO A 88 -4.85 0.07 -6.62
N GLN A 89 -5.88 -0.79 -6.57
CA GLN A 89 -7.14 -0.42 -5.93
C GLN A 89 -6.93 -0.30 -4.41
N VAL A 90 -7.24 0.88 -3.87
CA VAL A 90 -7.08 1.16 -2.45
C VAL A 90 -8.42 1.25 -1.74
N GLY A 91 -8.61 0.44 -0.71
CA GLY A 91 -9.70 0.60 0.26
C GLY A 91 -9.17 1.21 1.56
N THR A 92 -9.89 2.17 2.14
CA THR A 92 -9.54 2.77 3.44
C THR A 92 -10.49 2.30 4.54
N PHE A 93 -9.97 2.08 5.75
CA PHE A 93 -10.71 1.48 6.86
C PHE A 93 -10.33 2.10 8.21
N ASP A 94 -11.24 2.04 9.18
CA ASP A 94 -10.96 2.45 10.57
C ASP A 94 -10.38 1.31 11.42
N ASP A 95 -10.53 0.06 10.98
CA ASP A 95 -10.07 -1.12 11.72
C ASP A 95 -9.51 -2.22 10.81
N VAL A 96 -8.62 -3.04 11.38
CA VAL A 96 -7.93 -4.13 10.69
C VAL A 96 -8.90 -5.25 10.27
N ALA A 97 -9.97 -5.51 11.02
CA ALA A 97 -10.88 -6.60 10.71
C ALA A 97 -11.67 -6.30 9.43
N SER A 98 -12.19 -5.09 9.29
CA SER A 98 -12.86 -4.60 8.09
C SER A 98 -11.92 -4.60 6.88
N ALA A 99 -10.69 -4.11 7.06
CA ALA A 99 -9.65 -4.13 6.02
C ALA A 99 -9.34 -5.55 5.53
N TYR A 100 -9.22 -6.49 6.46
CA TYR A 100 -8.94 -7.89 6.16
C TYR A 100 -10.10 -8.56 5.41
N VAL A 101 -11.33 -8.37 5.86
CA VAL A 101 -12.54 -8.90 5.19
C VAL A 101 -12.63 -8.39 3.76
N TRP A 102 -12.39 -7.09 3.56
CA TRP A 102 -12.39 -6.51 2.21
C TRP A 102 -11.32 -7.13 1.30
N LEU A 103 -10.08 -7.31 1.79
CA LEU A 103 -9.01 -7.96 1.00
C LEU A 103 -9.35 -9.40 0.62
N GLN A 104 -10.01 -10.15 1.51
CA GLN A 104 -10.43 -11.52 1.20
C GLN A 104 -11.44 -11.58 0.06
N GLN A 105 -12.30 -10.57 -0.05
CA GLN A 105 -13.32 -10.48 -1.11
C GLN A 105 -12.75 -10.09 -2.48
N GLN A 106 -11.57 -9.47 -2.52
CA GLN A 106 -10.95 -9.11 -3.80
C GLN A 106 -10.50 -10.36 -4.55
N GLN A 107 -10.93 -10.51 -5.79
CA GLN A 107 -10.44 -11.59 -6.65
C GLN A 107 -9.09 -11.17 -7.21
N GLN A 108 -8.09 -12.05 -7.16
CA GLN A 108 -6.85 -11.79 -7.89
C GLN A 108 -7.17 -11.79 -9.38
N GLN A 109 -6.79 -10.73 -10.09
CA GLN A 109 -6.86 -10.78 -11.54
C GLN A 109 -5.82 -11.82 -12.01
N PRO A 110 -6.18 -12.73 -12.94
CA PRO A 110 -5.20 -13.62 -13.51
C PRO A 110 -4.13 -12.77 -14.20
N VAL A 111 -2.85 -12.94 -13.82
CA VAL A 111 -1.73 -12.36 -14.56
C VAL A 111 -1.87 -12.78 -16.01
N PRO A 112 -1.92 -11.85 -17.00
CA PRO A 112 -1.98 -12.23 -18.40
C PRO A 112 -0.76 -13.10 -18.72
N GLN A 113 -0.99 -14.39 -18.97
CA GLN A 113 0.06 -15.28 -19.44
C GLN A 113 0.48 -14.75 -20.82
N ALA A 114 1.74 -14.28 -20.92
CA ALA A 114 2.34 -13.97 -22.20
C ALA A 114 2.19 -15.21 -23.09
N ALA A 115 1.44 -15.08 -24.18
CA ALA A 115 1.24 -16.15 -25.14
C ALA A 115 2.61 -16.63 -25.61
N SER A 116 3.01 -17.84 -25.21
CA SER A 116 4.10 -18.56 -25.86
C SER A 116 3.66 -18.81 -27.30
N GLN A 117 4.14 -17.97 -28.21
CA GLN A 117 4.04 -18.26 -29.63
C GLN A 117 5.05 -19.38 -29.93
N ALA A 118 4.49 -20.54 -30.30
CA ALA A 118 5.20 -21.67 -30.88
C ALA A 118 5.48 -21.43 -32.37
#